data_AF-A0A6P0NYP0-F1
#
_entry.id   AF-A0A6P0NYP0-F1
#
_cell.length_a   1.000
_cell.length_b   1.000
_cell.length_c   1.000
_cell.angle_alpha   90.00
_cell.angle_beta   90.00
_cell.angle_gamma   90.00
#
_symmetry.space_group_name_H-M   'P 1'
#
loop_
_entity.id
_entity.type
_entity.pdbx_description
1 polymer ?
#
loop_
_entity_poly.entity_id
_entity_poly.type
_entity_poly.pdbx_seq_one_letter_code
_entity_poly.pdbx_strand_id
1 'polypeptide(L)'
;MRFLAIWPLLQFVNIPALIAIFVQKIYIILQKNQEILPDRLQKILPKIISENWLSSYKNLSGINLSFVRLSKRLKRENNLATAGNELIKNYTEIESDFLNFFPEVINYVKNLSNIKSG
;
A
#
# COMPACT_ATOMS: atom_id res chain seq x y z
N MET A 1 -5.39 22.20 -12.67
CA MET A 1 -5.07 21.43 -13.89
C MET A 1 -3.56 21.05 -14.02
N ARG A 2 -2.91 20.51 -12.97
CA ARG A 2 -1.50 20.02 -13.08
C ARG A 2 -1.31 18.53 -12.75
N PHE A 3 -2.29 17.87 -12.15
CA PHE A 3 -2.17 16.44 -11.76
C PHE A 3 -2.34 15.47 -12.94
N LEU A 4 -3.19 15.82 -13.93
CA LEU A 4 -3.34 15.03 -15.16
C LEU A 4 -2.07 14.98 -16.03
N ALA A 5 -1.09 15.89 -15.81
CA ALA A 5 0.14 15.94 -16.59
C ALA A 5 1.29 15.06 -16.03
N ILE A 6 1.17 14.55 -14.79
CA ILE A 6 2.23 13.76 -14.13
C ILE A 6 1.94 12.25 -14.23
N TRP A 7 0.67 11.86 -14.32
CA TRP A 7 0.28 10.46 -14.53
C TRP A 7 0.92 9.82 -15.79
N PRO A 8 1.10 10.55 -16.91
CA PRO A 8 1.84 10.06 -18.07
C PRO A 8 3.36 9.98 -17.86
N LEU A 9 3.91 10.51 -16.77
CA LEU A 9 5.34 10.37 -16.46
C LEU A 9 5.65 9.05 -15.74
N LEU A 10 4.66 8.43 -15.10
CA LEU A 10 4.80 7.13 -14.44
C LEU A 10 5.06 5.98 -15.43
N GLN A 11 4.61 6.11 -16.68
CA GLN A 11 4.88 5.15 -17.76
C GLN A 11 6.36 5.16 -18.24
N PHE A 12 7.16 6.15 -17.84
CA PHE A 12 8.60 6.21 -18.11
C PHE A 12 9.47 5.79 -16.92
N VAL A 13 8.86 5.48 -15.77
CA VAL A 13 9.56 4.99 -14.58
C VAL A 13 9.44 3.47 -14.54
N ASN A 14 10.56 2.75 -14.35
CA ASN A 14 10.53 1.32 -14.08
C ASN A 14 10.01 1.07 -12.65
N ILE A 15 8.69 1.23 -12.47
CA ILE A 15 7.95 1.08 -11.21
C ILE A 15 8.25 -0.28 -10.56
N PRO A 16 8.29 -1.42 -11.30
CA PRO A 16 8.66 -2.71 -10.71
C PRO A 16 10.03 -2.72 -10.01
N ALA A 17 11.05 -2.13 -10.64
CA ALA A 17 12.39 -2.06 -10.07
C ALA A 17 12.46 -1.13 -8.85
N LEU A 18 11.77 0.02 -8.91
CA LEU A 18 11.71 0.97 -7.80
C LEU A 18 11.03 0.37 -6.57
N ILE A 19 9.92 -0.35 -6.76
CA ILE A 19 9.22 -1.06 -5.67
C ILE A 19 10.14 -2.10 -5.03
N ALA A 20 10.87 -2.88 -5.84
CA ALA A 20 11.80 -3.87 -5.31
C ALA A 20 12.88 -3.23 -4.42
N ILE A 21 13.49 -2.13 -4.87
CA ILE A 21 14.50 -1.39 -4.10
C ILE A 21 13.90 -0.83 -2.80
N PHE A 22 12.70 -0.23 -2.87
CA PHE A 22 12.02 0.31 -1.69
C PHE A 22 11.72 -0.80 -0.67
N VAL A 23 11.11 -1.90 -1.11
CA VAL A 23 10.77 -3.04 -0.25
C VAL A 23 12.02 -3.62 0.42
N GLN A 24 13.11 -3.78 -0.32
CA GLN A 24 14.36 -4.27 0.25
C GLN A 24 14.93 -3.34 1.30
N LYS A 25 14.88 -2.01 1.07
CA LYS A 25 15.28 -1.02 2.10
C LYS A 25 14.46 -1.19 3.38
N ILE A 26 13.14 -1.40 3.27
CA ILE A 26 12.28 -1.62 4.44
C ILE A 26 12.68 -2.90 5.18
N TYR A 27 12.91 -4.02 4.48
CA TYR A 27 13.33 -5.26 5.15
C TYR A 27 14.69 -5.14 5.83
N ILE A 28 15.63 -4.39 5.27
CA ILE A 28 16.92 -4.10 5.91
C ILE A 28 16.69 -3.30 7.20
N ILE A 29 15.83 -2.27 7.18
CA ILE A 29 15.52 -1.46 8.36
C ILE A 29 14.88 -2.33 9.45
N LEU A 30 13.91 -3.18 9.09
CA LEU A 30 13.22 -4.04 10.05
C LEU A 30 14.17 -5.06 10.69
N GLN A 31 15.07 -5.68 9.91
CA GLN A 31 16.06 -6.62 10.45
C GLN A 31 17.08 -5.92 11.36
N LYS A 32 17.61 -4.76 10.94
CA LYS A 32 18.58 -4.00 11.74
C LYS A 32 18.03 -3.54 13.09
N ASN A 33 16.73 -3.31 13.16
CA ASN A 33 16.06 -2.80 14.35
C ASN A 33 15.16 -3.87 15.00
N GLN A 34 15.45 -5.16 14.79
CA GLN A 34 14.56 -6.24 15.21
C GLN A 34 14.29 -6.25 16.72
N GLU A 35 15.26 -5.87 17.55
CA GLU A 35 15.16 -5.86 19.01
C GLU A 35 14.11 -4.87 19.55
N ILE A 36 13.88 -3.76 18.84
CA ILE A 36 12.90 -2.74 19.25
C ILE A 36 11.49 -2.99 18.68
N LEU A 37 11.32 -4.02 17.85
CA LEU A 37 10.01 -4.34 17.28
C LEU A 37 9.12 -4.99 18.36
N PRO A 38 7.78 -4.83 18.28
CA PRO A 38 6.88 -5.59 19.11
C PRO A 38 7.07 -7.12 18.93
N ASP A 39 6.97 -7.91 20.00
CA ASP A 39 7.22 -9.37 19.99
C ASP A 39 6.54 -10.13 18.86
N ARG A 40 5.27 -9.78 18.58
CA ARG A 40 4.50 -10.41 17.51
C ARG A 40 5.13 -10.14 16.14
N LEU A 41 5.63 -8.93 15.92
CA LEU A 41 6.29 -8.56 14.68
C LEU A 41 7.66 -9.23 14.56
N GLN A 42 8.44 -9.30 15.65
CA GLN A 42 9.72 -10.05 15.67
C GLN A 42 9.52 -11.50 15.22
N LYS A 43 8.50 -12.18 15.75
CA LYS A 43 8.20 -13.60 15.44
C LYS A 43 7.78 -13.83 13.98
N ILE A 44 7.09 -12.86 13.36
CA ILE A 44 6.59 -13.01 11.99
C ILE A 44 7.51 -12.39 10.94
N LEU A 45 8.47 -11.55 11.35
CA LEU A 45 9.39 -10.84 10.45
C LEU A 45 10.14 -11.78 9.49
N PRO A 46 10.71 -12.93 9.92
CA PRO A 46 11.37 -13.86 8.99
C PRO A 46 10.45 -14.32 7.87
N LYS A 47 9.17 -14.58 8.18
CA LYS A 47 8.15 -14.99 7.21
C LYS A 47 7.76 -13.87 6.25
N ILE A 48 7.61 -12.64 6.76
CA ILE A 48 7.31 -11.45 5.95
C ILE A 48 8.39 -11.27 4.88
N ILE A 49 9.65 -11.42 5.26
CA ILE A 49 10.81 -11.26 4.38
C ILE A 49 10.91 -12.42 3.39
N SER A 50 10.85 -13.67 3.87
CA SER A 50 11.04 -14.86 3.01
C SER A 50 9.94 -15.00 1.95
N GLU A 51 8.70 -14.66 2.28
CA GLU A 51 7.57 -14.64 1.35
C GLU A 51 7.39 -13.29 0.64
N ASN A 52 8.28 -12.33 0.88
CA ASN A 52 8.29 -11.01 0.28
C ASN A 52 6.91 -10.30 0.28
N TRP A 53 6.25 -10.26 1.45
CA TRP A 53 4.86 -9.79 1.56
C TRP A 53 4.65 -8.36 1.05
N LEU A 54 5.60 -7.44 1.28
CA LEU A 54 5.45 -6.05 0.84
C LEU A 54 5.47 -5.92 -0.69
N SER A 55 6.28 -6.75 -1.38
CA SER A 55 6.30 -6.76 -2.85
C SER A 55 5.02 -7.36 -3.42
N SER A 56 4.32 -8.23 -2.69
CA SER A 56 3.09 -8.86 -3.17
C SER A 56 1.95 -7.86 -3.44
N TYR A 57 1.95 -6.70 -2.78
CA TYR A 57 0.94 -5.66 -3.01
C TYR A 57 0.98 -5.05 -4.42
N LYS A 58 2.05 -5.28 -5.20
CA LYS A 58 2.13 -4.83 -6.60
C LYS A 58 1.19 -5.60 -7.54
N ASN A 59 0.64 -6.74 -7.10
CA ASN A 59 -0.22 -7.58 -7.92
C ASN A 59 -1.55 -7.92 -7.21
N LEU A 60 -2.59 -8.12 -8.02
CA LEU A 60 -3.93 -8.42 -7.54
C LEU A 60 -3.98 -9.69 -6.67
N SER A 61 -3.18 -10.71 -7.00
CA SER A 61 -3.09 -11.93 -6.18
C SER A 61 -2.62 -11.67 -4.76
N GLY A 62 -1.62 -10.78 -4.57
CA GLY A 62 -1.10 -10.41 -3.26
C GLY A 62 -2.05 -9.50 -2.50
N ILE A 63 -2.77 -8.63 -3.19
CA ILE A 63 -3.87 -7.85 -2.61
C ILE A 63 -4.98 -8.78 -2.11
N ASN A 64 -5.40 -9.76 -2.92
CA ASN A 64 -6.42 -10.73 -2.53
C ASN A 64 -5.98 -11.58 -1.33
N LEU A 65 -4.74 -12.06 -1.33
CA LEU A 65 -4.17 -12.79 -0.19
C LEU A 65 -4.15 -11.93 1.07
N SER A 66 -3.88 -10.63 0.94
CA SER A 66 -3.90 -9.69 2.05
C SER A 66 -5.31 -9.52 2.61
N PHE A 67 -6.34 -9.43 1.75
CA PHE A 67 -7.73 -9.42 2.20
C PHE A 67 -8.12 -10.71 2.93
N VAL A 68 -7.72 -11.88 2.44
CA VAL A 68 -7.94 -13.18 3.12
C VAL A 68 -7.22 -13.24 4.47
N ARG A 69 -6.02 -12.67 4.58
CA ARG A 69 -5.29 -12.61 5.86
C ARG A 69 -5.95 -11.63 6.83
N LEU A 70 -6.48 -10.51 6.33
CA LEU A 70 -7.20 -9.52 7.12
C LEU A 70 -8.54 -10.06 7.62
N SER A 71 -9.28 -10.79 6.79
CA SER A 71 -10.57 -11.37 7.18
C SER A 71 -10.44 -12.28 8.41
N LYS A 72 -9.36 -13.05 8.48
CA LYS A 72 -9.02 -13.92 9.62
C LYS A 72 -8.55 -13.17 10.88
N ARG A 73 -8.06 -11.93 10.72
CA ARG A 73 -7.56 -11.12 11.85
C ARG A 73 -8.67 -10.32 12.52
N LEU A 74 -9.73 -9.99 11.80
CA LEU A 74 -10.86 -9.23 12.33
C LEU A 74 -11.79 -10.18 13.10
N LYS A 75 -12.14 -9.79 14.33
CA LYS A 75 -13.01 -10.59 15.21
C LYS A 75 -14.49 -10.58 14.78
N ARG A 76 -14.89 -9.61 13.96
CA ARG A 76 -16.27 -9.43 13.49
C ARG A 76 -16.46 -10.12 12.15
N GLU A 77 -17.68 -10.56 11.90
CA GLU A 77 -18.10 -11.05 10.59
C GLU A 77 -17.80 -9.99 9.51
N ASN A 78 -17.19 -10.42 8.41
CA ASN A 78 -16.70 -9.52 7.37
C ASN A 78 -16.61 -10.22 6.02
N ASN A 79 -16.73 -9.43 4.95
CA ASN A 79 -16.70 -9.92 3.57
C ASN A 79 -15.30 -9.77 2.93
N LEU A 80 -14.25 -9.58 3.72
CA LEU A 80 -12.91 -9.34 3.18
C LEU A 80 -12.34 -10.57 2.46
N ALA A 81 -12.71 -11.78 2.88
CA ALA A 81 -12.21 -12.99 2.21
C ALA A 81 -12.52 -13.03 0.69
N THR A 82 -13.60 -12.37 0.27
CA THR A 82 -14.04 -12.27 -1.13
C THR A 82 -13.89 -10.87 -1.72
N ALA A 83 -13.37 -9.90 -0.96
CA ALA A 83 -13.27 -8.50 -1.39
C ALA A 83 -12.35 -8.30 -2.60
N GLY A 84 -11.44 -9.23 -2.88
CA GLY A 84 -10.65 -9.21 -4.11
C GLY A 84 -11.51 -9.26 -5.38
N ASN A 85 -12.63 -9.99 -5.35
CA ASN A 85 -13.54 -10.07 -6.50
C ASN A 85 -14.24 -8.74 -6.75
N GLU A 86 -14.69 -8.08 -5.68
CA GLU A 86 -15.35 -6.78 -5.76
C GLU A 86 -14.37 -5.69 -6.22
N LEU A 87 -13.13 -5.73 -5.73
CA LEU A 87 -12.06 -4.85 -6.20
C LEU A 87 -11.82 -5.00 -7.71
N ILE A 88 -11.74 -6.23 -8.21
CA ILE A 88 -11.51 -6.48 -9.64
C ILE A 88 -12.71 -6.00 -10.46
N LYS A 89 -13.92 -6.31 -10.01
CA LYS A 89 -15.16 -5.94 -10.67
C LYS A 89 -15.29 -4.42 -10.85
N ASN A 90 -14.93 -3.65 -9.82
CA ASN A 90 -15.10 -2.19 -9.81
C ASN A 90 -13.77 -1.44 -9.99
N TYR A 91 -12.70 -2.09 -10.47
CA TYR A 91 -11.35 -1.52 -10.47
C TYR A 91 -11.30 -0.17 -11.20
N THR A 92 -11.92 -0.07 -12.37
CA THR A 92 -11.94 1.14 -13.19
C THR A 92 -12.66 2.31 -12.50
N GLU A 93 -13.77 2.04 -11.81
CA GLU A 93 -14.51 3.07 -11.08
C GLU A 93 -13.72 3.55 -9.87
N ILE A 94 -13.15 2.63 -9.09
CA ILE A 94 -12.28 2.93 -7.94
C ILE A 94 -11.05 3.73 -8.38
N GLU A 95 -10.43 3.37 -9.52
CA GLU A 95 -9.30 4.10 -10.08
C GLU A 95 -9.70 5.52 -10.48
N SER A 96 -10.84 5.69 -11.16
CA SER A 96 -11.37 7.00 -11.53
C SER A 96 -11.60 7.88 -10.29
N ASP A 97 -12.29 7.35 -9.29
CA ASP A 97 -12.57 8.04 -8.03
C ASP A 97 -11.28 8.44 -7.32
N PHE A 98 -10.29 7.53 -7.26
CA PHE A 98 -8.99 7.82 -6.67
C PHE A 98 -8.27 8.95 -7.41
N LEU A 99 -8.23 8.91 -8.75
CA LEU A 99 -7.56 9.92 -9.57
C LEU A 99 -8.22 11.30 -9.46
N ASN A 100 -9.53 11.34 -9.22
CA ASN A 100 -10.27 12.58 -8.98
C ASN A 100 -10.06 13.11 -7.55
N PHE A 101 -10.12 12.23 -6.55
CA PHE A 101 -10.11 12.60 -5.13
C PHE A 101 -8.70 12.86 -4.57
N PHE A 102 -7.69 12.09 -4.96
CA PHE A 102 -6.35 12.18 -4.38
C PHE A 102 -5.68 13.57 -4.53
N PRO A 103 -5.85 14.30 -5.66
CA PRO A 103 -5.41 15.68 -5.76
C PRO A 103 -6.02 16.62 -4.70
N GLU A 104 -7.29 16.41 -4.35
CA GLU A 104 -7.98 17.20 -3.32
C GLU A 104 -7.37 16.95 -1.94
N VAL A 105 -7.08 15.68 -1.62
CA VAL A 105 -6.38 15.30 -0.38
C VAL A 105 -5.01 16.00 -0.30
N ILE A 106 -4.23 15.99 -1.38
CA ILE A 106 -2.93 16.66 -1.42
C ILE A 106 -3.09 18.16 -1.16
N ASN A 107 -4.07 18.80 -1.80
CA ASN A 107 -4.31 20.23 -1.64
C ASN A 107 -4.74 20.56 -0.19
N TYR A 108 -5.63 19.76 0.38
CA TYR A 108 -6.07 19.90 1.75
C TYR A 108 -4.90 19.80 2.75
N VAL A 109 -4.05 18.79 2.62
CA VAL A 109 -2.88 18.61 3.51
C VAL A 109 -1.89 19.76 3.39
N LYS A 110 -1.63 20.28 2.18
CA LYS A 110 -0.77 21.45 1.98
C LYS A 110 -1.33 22.71 2.65
N ASN A 111 -2.64 22.90 2.58
CA ASN A 111 -3.29 24.04 3.23
C ASN A 111 -3.23 23.90 4.76
N LEU A 112 -3.41 22.70 5.32
CA LEU A 112 -3.22 22.45 6.76
C LEU A 112 -1.79 22.77 7.24
N SER A 113 -0.76 22.42 6.47
CA SER A 113 0.63 22.75 6.85
C SER A 113 0.91 24.25 6.82
N ASN A 114 0.25 24.99 5.93
CA ASN A 114 0.38 26.44 5.84
C ASN A 114 -0.34 27.15 7.00
N ILE A 115 -1.44 26.59 7.50
CA ILE A 115 -2.17 27.12 8.66
C ILE A 115 -1.42 26.91 9.98
N LYS A 116 -0.61 25.85 10.12
CA LYS A 116 0.17 25.58 11.35
C LYS A 116 1.49 26.34 11.44
N SER A 117 1.90 27.03 10.38
CA SER A 117 3.20 27.71 10.28
C SER A 117 3.10 29.24 10.39
N GLY A 118 1.92 29.78 10.67
CA GLY A 118 1.65 31.20 10.94
C GLY A 118 0.90 31.35 12.25
#